data_AF-A0A932VNA2-F1
#
_entry.id   AF-A0A932VNA2-F1
#
_cell.length_a   1.000
_cell.length_b   1.000
_cell.length_c   1.000
_cell.angle_alpha   90.00
_cell.angle_beta   90.00
_cell.angle_gamma   90.00
#
_symmetry.space_group_name_H-M   'P 1'
#
loop_
_entity.id
_entity.type
_entity.pdbx_description
1 polymer ?
#
loop_
_entity_poly.entity_id
_entity_poly.type
_entity_poly.pdbx_seq_one_letter_code
_entity_poly.pdbx_strand_id
1 'polypeptide(L)'
;MIVSPANKIGSIRPSTEEARKILEKQKKIAAKSSSQAPSQLKQNFMDWCNRVLYSHPNRHVVIDFDRVHEIANSLKPQDPSNAFDFAPDMTPEAADRSKPINPELVFFALALNTANQGGYIYEGPDGKAVIWQKDGIDVKAFNDLFCELSEKNLLPGLPKSRIKKPSHVEKLMKPELVQENGDPVPFLQDRLQVFKEFAAPGAWEKLATILNSARQQDGSYHFDFKSIYDIAKAFPISFGRDAFLKKPALLPMLFASNANTRGEKVSVDGIVAADFWLPWTDHNTGMARFSDGLVESLENKEIMHPDDLRVLQMRAATVVISDLTAQLSGKPINEIDALKWLEKISRSLQKFQDETKVIAKTCGKKITQNHMLVPTFNF
;
A
#
# COMPACT_ATOMS: atom_id res chain seq x y z
N MET A 1 -23.12 -9.81 -42.32
CA MET A 1 -22.43 -8.55 -41.99
C MET A 1 -23.26 -7.83 -40.94
N ILE A 2 -22.91 -7.99 -39.66
CA ILE A 2 -23.57 -7.27 -38.56
C ILE A 2 -22.59 -6.20 -38.12
N VAL A 3 -22.98 -4.95 -38.38
CA VAL A 3 -22.25 -3.75 -37.96
C VAL A 3 -22.50 -3.60 -36.46
N SER A 4 -21.46 -3.81 -35.65
CA SER A 4 -21.51 -3.57 -34.20
C SER A 4 -21.43 -2.05 -33.95
N PRO A 5 -22.26 -1.47 -33.07
CA PRO A 5 -22.18 -0.05 -32.76
C PRO A 5 -20.96 0.19 -31.88
N ALA A 6 -19.97 0.88 -32.43
CA ALA A 6 -18.86 1.46 -31.68
C ALA A 6 -19.42 2.53 -30.72
N ASN A 7 -19.64 2.16 -29.46
CA ASN A 7 -19.78 3.14 -28.39
C ASN A 7 -18.42 3.81 -28.17
N LYS A 8 -18.15 4.86 -28.95
CA LYS A 8 -17.10 5.83 -28.66
C LYS A 8 -17.44 6.48 -27.32
N ILE A 9 -16.70 6.11 -26.27
CA ILE A 9 -16.57 6.99 -25.11
C ILE A 9 -15.88 8.25 -25.64
N GLY A 10 -16.66 9.31 -25.83
CA GLY A 10 -16.15 10.63 -26.19
C GLY A 10 -15.07 11.03 -25.20
N SER A 11 -14.06 11.78 -25.67
CA SER A 11 -12.97 12.26 -24.82
C SER A 11 -13.56 12.81 -23.52
N ILE A 12 -13.27 12.16 -22.39
CA ILE A 12 -13.67 12.65 -21.08
C ILE A 12 -12.71 13.81 -20.76
N ARG A 13 -12.99 14.97 -21.34
CA ARG A 13 -12.35 16.23 -21.01
C ARG A 13 -13.33 17.02 -20.15
N PRO A 14 -13.22 16.95 -18.81
CA PRO A 14 -13.74 18.04 -18.01
C PRO A 14 -12.95 19.28 -18.39
N SER A 15 -13.65 20.38 -18.61
CA SER A 15 -13.01 21.67 -18.81
C SER A 15 -12.09 21.99 -17.61
N THR A 16 -11.07 22.82 -17.80
CA THR A 16 -10.24 23.36 -16.70
C THR A 16 -11.09 23.94 -15.56
N GLU A 17 -12.28 24.43 -15.91
CA GLU A 17 -13.30 24.94 -14.99
C GLU A 17 -13.97 23.85 -14.15
N GLU A 18 -14.24 22.66 -14.69
CA GLU A 18 -14.78 21.53 -13.90
C GLU A 18 -13.75 20.96 -12.93
N ALA A 19 -12.49 20.85 -13.34
CA ALA A 19 -11.41 20.44 -12.43
C ALA A 19 -11.28 21.44 -11.26
N ARG A 20 -11.39 22.75 -11.55
CA ARG A 20 -11.40 23.81 -10.53
C ARG A 20 -12.61 23.70 -9.61
N LYS A 21 -13.82 23.49 -10.14
CA LYS A 21 -15.05 23.30 -9.35
C LYS A 21 -14.98 22.07 -8.45
N ILE A 22 -14.40 20.97 -8.93
CA ILE A 22 -14.15 19.76 -8.12
C ILE A 22 -13.19 20.09 -6.97
N LEU A 23 -12.08 20.78 -7.25
CA LEU A 23 -11.11 21.19 -6.23
C LEU A 23 -11.73 22.13 -5.17
N GLU A 24 -12.56 23.07 -5.60
CA GLU A 24 -13.29 23.99 -4.71
C GLU A 24 -14.35 23.25 -3.87
N LYS A 25 -15.05 22.26 -4.45
CA LYS A 25 -15.99 21.39 -3.71
C LYS A 25 -15.25 20.56 -2.65
N GLN A 26 -14.09 19.98 -2.98
CA GLN A 26 -13.24 19.26 -2.03
C GLN A 26 -12.80 20.16 -0.86
N LYS A 27 -12.31 21.37 -1.14
CA LYS A 27 -11.91 22.33 -0.10
C LYS A 27 -13.07 22.69 0.85
N LYS A 28 -14.28 22.86 0.31
CA LYS A 28 -15.49 23.16 1.11
C LYS A 28 -15.94 21.98 1.96
N ILE A 29 -15.75 20.75 1.49
CA ILE A 29 -16.08 19.52 2.24
C ILE A 29 -15.07 19.32 3.37
N ALA A 30 -13.76 19.39 3.07
CA ALA A 30 -12.70 19.24 4.07
C ALA A 30 -12.79 20.29 5.20
N ALA A 31 -13.15 21.53 4.87
CA ALA A 31 -13.35 22.60 5.85
C ALA A 31 -14.53 22.37 6.81
N LYS A 32 -15.46 21.46 6.48
CA LYS A 32 -16.62 21.13 7.32
C LYS A 32 -16.42 19.89 8.19
N SER A 33 -15.46 19.02 7.87
CA SER A 33 -15.35 17.68 8.47
C SER A 33 -14.15 17.46 9.39
N SER A 34 -13.14 18.35 9.46
CA SER A 34 -11.98 18.14 10.34
C SER A 34 -11.84 19.17 11.47
N SER A 35 -11.52 18.70 12.67
CA SER A 35 -11.11 19.52 13.83
C SER A 35 -9.61 19.86 13.82
N GLN A 36 -8.84 19.33 12.85
CA GLN A 36 -7.43 19.62 12.65
C GLN A 36 -7.14 19.79 11.15
N ALA A 37 -6.53 20.92 10.79
CA ALA A 37 -6.12 21.18 9.42
C ALA A 37 -4.97 20.23 9.03
N PRO A 38 -4.96 19.66 7.80
CA PRO A 38 -3.83 18.87 7.33
C PRO A 38 -2.53 19.64 7.41
N SER A 39 -1.43 18.95 7.71
CA SER A 39 -0.10 19.58 7.61
C SER A 39 0.15 20.11 6.20
N GLN A 40 0.91 21.21 6.07
CA GLN A 40 1.27 21.77 4.76
C GLN A 40 1.94 20.71 3.85
N LEU A 41 2.69 19.77 4.44
CA LEU A 41 3.31 18.66 3.71
C LEU A 41 2.26 17.73 3.10
N LYS A 42 1.25 17.31 3.88
CA LYS A 42 0.14 16.48 3.37
C LYS A 42 -0.62 17.23 2.27
N GLN A 43 -0.92 18.52 2.47
CA GLN A 43 -1.61 19.33 1.46
C GLN A 43 -0.82 19.43 0.14
N ASN A 44 0.49 19.68 0.21
CA ASN A 44 1.36 19.75 -0.97
C ASN A 44 1.37 18.41 -1.74
N PHE A 45 1.36 17.29 -1.01
CA PHE A 45 1.28 15.95 -1.59
C PHE A 45 -0.08 15.70 -2.26
N MET A 46 -1.18 16.03 -1.60
CA MET A 46 -2.52 15.90 -2.17
C MET A 46 -2.70 16.79 -3.42
N ASP A 47 -2.15 18.00 -3.41
CA ASP A 47 -2.14 18.89 -4.58
C ASP A 47 -1.33 18.28 -5.73
N TRP A 48 -0.23 17.58 -5.44
CA TRP A 48 0.53 16.83 -6.45
C TRP A 48 -0.27 15.65 -7.02
N CYS A 49 -0.94 14.85 -6.19
CA CYS A 49 -1.82 13.77 -6.65
C CYS A 49 -2.94 14.32 -7.57
N ASN A 50 -3.56 15.43 -7.19
CA ASN A 50 -4.56 16.11 -8.01
C ASN A 50 -3.99 16.60 -9.35
N ARG A 51 -2.74 17.10 -9.39
CA ARG A 51 -2.08 17.44 -10.66
C ARG A 51 -1.90 16.20 -11.54
N VAL A 52 -1.35 15.10 -11.00
CA VAL A 52 -1.18 13.83 -11.72
C VAL A 52 -2.51 13.36 -12.36
N LEU A 53 -3.62 13.49 -11.64
CA LEU A 53 -4.95 13.11 -12.11
C LEU A 53 -5.52 14.05 -13.18
N TYR A 54 -5.35 15.36 -13.03
CA TYR A 54 -6.15 16.33 -13.77
C TYR A 54 -5.38 17.19 -14.78
N SER A 55 -4.05 17.27 -14.68
CA SER A 55 -3.25 18.11 -15.58
C SER A 55 -2.95 17.46 -16.93
N HIS A 56 -3.10 16.14 -17.05
CA HIS A 56 -2.80 15.43 -18.30
C HIS A 56 -4.04 15.36 -19.21
N PRO A 57 -3.90 15.64 -20.53
CA PRO A 57 -5.02 15.57 -21.48
C PRO A 57 -5.52 14.14 -21.71
N ASN A 58 -4.65 13.14 -21.55
CA ASN A 58 -5.00 11.72 -21.60
C ASN A 58 -5.22 11.23 -20.17
N ARG A 59 -6.49 11.17 -19.75
CA ARG A 59 -6.89 10.65 -18.44
C ARG A 59 -7.29 9.18 -18.57
N HIS A 60 -6.64 8.33 -17.80
CA HIS A 60 -6.93 6.90 -17.72
C HIS A 60 -7.80 6.55 -16.52
N VAL A 61 -7.91 7.47 -15.55
CA VAL A 61 -8.67 7.26 -14.32
C VAL A 61 -9.54 8.47 -14.04
N VAL A 62 -10.81 8.23 -13.69
CA VAL A 62 -11.77 9.24 -13.27
C VAL A 62 -12.38 8.83 -11.93
N ILE A 63 -12.32 9.70 -10.93
CA ILE A 63 -12.95 9.48 -9.63
C ILE A 63 -14.45 9.78 -9.74
N ASP A 64 -15.28 8.86 -9.25
CA ASP A 64 -16.72 9.08 -9.05
C ASP A 64 -16.96 9.56 -7.62
N PHE A 65 -17.01 10.88 -7.44
CA PHE A 65 -17.14 11.48 -6.11
C PHE A 65 -18.46 11.15 -5.44
N ASP A 66 -19.55 10.99 -6.18
CA ASP A 66 -20.85 10.69 -5.61
C ASP A 66 -20.84 9.25 -5.06
N ARG A 67 -20.23 8.31 -5.80
CA ARG A 67 -20.01 6.95 -5.31
C ARG A 67 -19.10 6.89 -4.08
N VAL A 68 -18.03 7.71 -4.04
CA VAL A 68 -17.18 7.83 -2.84
C VAL A 68 -17.97 8.30 -1.63
N HIS A 69 -18.84 9.31 -1.79
CA HIS A 69 -19.68 9.80 -0.69
C HIS A 69 -20.67 8.73 -0.23
N GLU A 70 -21.33 8.05 -1.16
CA GLU A 70 -22.26 6.97 -0.86
C GLU A 70 -21.59 5.88 -0.01
N ILE A 71 -20.42 5.39 -0.45
CA ILE A 71 -19.67 4.36 0.26
C ILE A 71 -19.21 4.88 1.62
N ALA A 72 -18.61 6.07 1.69
CA ALA A 72 -18.14 6.64 2.95
C ALA A 72 -19.25 6.76 4.00
N ASN A 73 -20.44 7.20 3.60
CA ASN A 73 -21.61 7.31 4.49
C ASN A 73 -22.18 5.94 4.90
N SER A 74 -21.94 4.89 4.11
CA SER A 74 -22.35 3.52 4.44
C SER A 74 -21.42 2.83 5.44
N LEU A 75 -20.18 3.32 5.58
CA LEU A 75 -19.21 2.80 6.53
C LEU A 75 -19.62 3.23 7.94
N LYS A 76 -20.36 2.36 8.62
CA LYS A 76 -20.65 2.54 10.05
C LYS A 76 -19.33 2.54 10.85
N PRO A 77 -19.25 3.30 11.96
CA PRO A 77 -18.22 3.06 12.96
C PRO A 77 -18.29 1.58 13.35
N GLN A 78 -17.20 0.85 13.12
CA GLN A 78 -17.10 -0.52 13.62
C GLN A 78 -16.60 -0.43 15.05
N ASP A 79 -16.93 -1.45 15.86
CA ASP A 79 -16.30 -1.62 17.16
C ASP A 79 -14.78 -1.76 16.95
N PRO A 80 -13.94 -0.91 17.56
CA PRO A 80 -12.49 -0.98 17.45
C PRO A 80 -11.89 -2.31 17.89
N SER A 81 -12.66 -3.17 18.58
CA SER A 81 -12.27 -4.54 18.93
C SER A 81 -12.06 -5.48 17.72
N ASN A 82 -12.55 -5.10 16.53
CA ASN A 82 -12.36 -5.86 15.28
C ASN A 82 -11.20 -5.34 14.41
N ALA A 83 -10.20 -4.68 15.00
CA ALA A 83 -9.00 -4.26 14.29
C ALA A 83 -8.36 -5.48 13.59
N PHE A 84 -8.35 -5.47 12.26
CA PHE A 84 -7.80 -6.56 11.48
C PHE A 84 -6.30 -6.66 11.72
N ASP A 85 -5.84 -7.85 12.09
CA ASP A 85 -4.44 -8.10 12.38
C ASP A 85 -3.66 -8.39 11.08
N PHE A 86 -3.11 -7.33 10.49
CA PHE A 86 -2.25 -7.42 9.31
C PHE A 86 -0.77 -7.61 9.66
N ALA A 87 -0.39 -7.54 10.94
CA ALA A 87 1.02 -7.53 11.32
C ALA A 87 1.55 -8.96 11.46
N PRO A 88 2.45 -9.42 10.57
CA PRO A 88 3.10 -10.70 10.79
C PRO A 88 3.97 -10.63 12.04
N ASP A 89 3.94 -11.68 12.85
CA ASP A 89 4.84 -11.84 13.97
C ASP A 89 6.22 -12.26 13.43
N MET A 90 7.14 -11.31 13.24
CA MET A 90 8.41 -11.52 12.48
C MET A 90 9.61 -11.94 13.33
N THR A 91 9.52 -11.83 14.65
CA THR A 91 10.54 -12.33 15.57
C THR A 91 9.84 -13.11 16.69
N PRO A 92 10.51 -14.07 17.35
CA PRO A 92 9.92 -14.76 18.50
C PRO A 92 9.46 -13.79 19.60
N GLU A 93 10.22 -12.71 19.83
CA GLU A 93 9.84 -11.66 20.78
C GLU A 93 8.62 -10.85 20.32
N ALA A 94 8.47 -10.64 19.00
CA ALA A 94 7.25 -10.06 18.44
C ALA A 94 6.09 -11.05 18.49
N ALA A 95 6.30 -12.36 18.33
CA ALA A 95 5.24 -13.38 18.34
C ALA A 95 4.59 -13.60 19.70
N ASP A 96 5.32 -13.35 20.79
CA ASP A 96 4.82 -13.55 22.15
C ASP A 96 3.90 -12.40 22.59
N ARG A 97 2.61 -12.52 22.26
CA ARG A 97 1.56 -11.54 22.63
C ARG A 97 1.28 -11.47 24.12
N SER A 98 1.85 -12.36 24.94
CA SER A 98 1.69 -12.32 26.40
C SER A 98 2.61 -11.30 27.08
N LYS A 99 3.58 -10.74 26.36
CA LYS A 99 4.56 -9.78 26.87
C LYS A 99 4.27 -8.35 26.37
N PRO A 100 4.59 -7.32 27.16
CA PRO A 100 4.62 -5.94 26.67
C PRO A 100 5.53 -5.83 25.45
N ILE A 101 5.09 -5.07 24.44
CA ILE A 101 5.94 -4.84 23.26
C ILE A 101 7.18 -4.04 23.64
N ASN A 102 8.28 -4.29 22.95
CA ASN A 102 9.36 -3.31 22.82
C ASN A 102 9.10 -2.52 21.53
N PRO A 103 8.57 -1.28 21.62
CA PRO A 103 8.14 -0.52 20.44
C PRO A 103 9.27 -0.29 19.44
N GLU A 104 10.48 0.04 19.91
CA GLU A 104 11.63 0.28 19.04
C GLU A 104 12.02 -0.98 18.26
N LEU A 105 12.09 -2.12 18.95
CA LEU A 105 12.43 -3.39 18.33
C LEU A 105 11.40 -3.81 17.28
N VAL A 106 10.11 -3.73 17.63
CA VAL A 106 9.01 -4.11 16.72
C VAL A 106 8.97 -3.15 15.52
N PHE A 107 9.06 -1.84 15.75
CA PHE A 107 9.04 -0.85 14.68
C PHE A 107 10.23 -1.02 13.74
N PHE A 108 11.43 -1.29 14.26
CA PHE A 108 12.61 -1.55 13.45
C PHE A 108 12.49 -2.84 12.63
N ALA A 109 12.02 -3.93 13.25
CA ALA A 109 11.80 -5.19 12.55
C ALA A 109 10.77 -5.04 11.43
N LEU A 110 9.67 -4.31 11.69
CA LEU A 110 8.65 -3.99 10.69
C LEU A 110 9.25 -3.17 9.56
N ALA A 111 10.05 -2.16 9.88
CA ALA A 111 10.68 -1.32 8.86
C ALA A 111 11.56 -2.15 7.91
N LEU A 112 12.44 -3.01 8.45
CA LEU A 112 13.31 -3.84 7.61
C LEU A 112 12.49 -4.84 6.78
N ASN A 113 11.42 -5.40 7.32
CA ASN A 113 10.55 -6.32 6.57
C ASN A 113 9.78 -5.58 5.48
N THR A 114 9.09 -4.48 5.81
CA THR A 114 8.38 -3.64 4.84
C THR A 114 9.28 -3.12 3.72
N ALA A 115 10.53 -2.78 4.04
CA ALA A 115 11.53 -2.39 3.05
C ALA A 115 11.83 -3.53 2.05
N ASN A 116 11.92 -4.77 2.53
CA ASN A 116 12.20 -5.97 1.73
C ASN A 116 10.95 -6.61 1.12
N GLN A 117 9.75 -6.30 1.61
CA GLN A 117 8.51 -6.71 0.97
C GLN A 117 8.40 -5.95 -0.36
N GLY A 118 8.82 -6.64 -1.40
CA GLY A 118 8.61 -6.23 -2.77
C GLY A 118 7.14 -6.42 -3.08
N GLY A 119 6.27 -5.52 -2.64
CA GLY A 119 4.91 -5.39 -3.17
C GLY A 119 4.92 -4.81 -4.59
N TYR A 120 5.93 -5.20 -5.37
CA TYR A 120 6.32 -4.75 -6.69
C TYR A 120 6.81 -5.97 -7.43
N ILE A 121 6.50 -5.96 -8.71
CA ILE A 121 6.54 -7.13 -9.54
C ILE A 121 7.34 -6.69 -10.70
N TYR A 122 8.47 -7.31 -10.80
CA TYR A 122 9.51 -6.80 -11.62
C TYR A 122 9.67 -7.75 -12.80
N GLU A 123 9.97 -7.17 -13.94
CA GLU A 123 10.34 -7.93 -15.12
C GLU A 123 11.64 -8.68 -14.85
N GLY A 124 11.62 -9.98 -15.12
CA GLY A 124 12.78 -10.84 -15.14
C GLY A 124 13.60 -10.62 -16.41
N PRO A 125 14.79 -11.23 -16.49
CA PRO A 125 15.65 -11.12 -17.67
C PRO A 125 15.01 -11.56 -18.99
N ASP A 126 13.90 -12.31 -18.94
CA ASP A 126 13.14 -12.83 -20.08
C ASP A 126 11.90 -11.99 -20.42
N GLY A 127 11.72 -10.83 -19.79
CA GLY A 127 10.57 -9.98 -20.03
C GLY A 127 9.30 -10.37 -19.27
N LYS A 128 9.40 -11.28 -18.28
CA LYS A 128 8.24 -11.76 -17.52
C LYS A 128 8.28 -11.34 -16.06
N ALA A 129 7.11 -11.09 -15.48
CA ALA A 129 6.97 -10.91 -14.04
C ALA A 129 7.64 -12.05 -13.23
N VAL A 130 8.60 -11.68 -12.39
CA VAL A 130 9.22 -12.59 -11.42
C VAL A 130 8.70 -12.26 -10.03
N ILE A 131 8.10 -13.26 -9.38
CA ILE A 131 7.62 -13.18 -8.00
C ILE A 131 8.34 -14.26 -7.22
N TRP A 132 8.82 -13.93 -6.02
CA TRP A 132 9.21 -14.97 -5.08
C TRP A 132 7.97 -15.42 -4.30
N GLN A 133 7.57 -16.67 -4.47
CA GLN A 133 6.43 -17.27 -3.79
C GLN A 133 6.86 -18.50 -3.01
N LYS A 134 6.23 -18.72 -1.85
CA LYS A 134 6.28 -19.96 -1.07
C LYS A 134 4.83 -20.30 -0.75
N ASP A 135 4.41 -21.53 -1.05
CA ASP A 135 3.00 -21.94 -0.95
C ASP A 135 2.04 -21.04 -1.76
N GLY A 136 2.51 -20.40 -2.84
CA GLY A 136 1.73 -19.46 -3.66
C GLY A 136 1.50 -18.08 -3.05
N ILE A 137 2.13 -17.75 -1.91
CA ILE A 137 1.99 -16.45 -1.22
C ILE A 137 3.37 -15.79 -1.09
N ASP A 138 3.50 -14.58 -1.63
CA ASP A 138 4.75 -13.79 -1.65
C ASP A 138 5.12 -13.24 -0.26
N VAL A 139 4.15 -12.66 0.45
CA VAL A 139 4.33 -12.11 1.79
C VAL A 139 4.71 -13.21 2.79
N LYS A 140 4.15 -14.42 2.65
CA LYS A 140 4.50 -15.57 3.49
C LYS A 140 5.94 -16.00 3.28
N ALA A 141 6.39 -16.11 2.03
CA ALA A 141 7.79 -16.45 1.71
C ALA A 141 8.77 -15.48 2.38
N PHE A 142 8.47 -14.17 2.31
CA PHE A 142 9.29 -13.15 2.94
C PHE A 142 9.28 -13.21 4.45
N ASN A 143 8.11 -13.39 5.06
CA ASN A 143 7.99 -13.47 6.51
C ASN A 143 8.71 -14.71 7.06
N ASP A 144 8.54 -15.87 6.42
CA ASP A 144 9.23 -17.11 6.78
C ASP A 144 10.76 -16.92 6.72
N LEU A 145 11.28 -16.37 5.60
CA LEU A 145 12.70 -16.02 5.49
C LEU A 145 13.13 -15.08 6.60
N PHE A 146 12.33 -14.06 6.92
CA PHE A 146 12.68 -13.09 7.95
C PHE A 146 12.81 -13.71 9.33
N CYS A 147 11.92 -14.64 9.67
CA CYS A 147 12.00 -15.44 10.89
C CYS A 147 13.28 -16.28 10.91
N GLU A 148 13.60 -17.00 9.82
CA GLU A 148 14.83 -17.80 9.70
C GLU A 148 16.09 -16.93 9.84
N LEU A 149 16.12 -15.76 9.21
CA LEU A 149 17.21 -14.80 9.32
C LEU A 149 17.32 -14.24 10.75
N SER A 150 16.20 -14.03 11.44
CA SER A 150 16.18 -13.60 12.84
C SER A 150 16.81 -14.66 13.74
N GLU A 151 16.44 -15.92 13.59
CA GLU A 151 17.00 -17.06 14.35
C GLU A 151 18.51 -17.22 14.15
N LYS A 152 18.98 -16.99 12.91
CA LYS A 152 20.42 -16.99 12.57
C LYS A 152 21.16 -15.73 13.01
N ASN A 153 20.46 -14.77 13.65
CA ASN A 153 20.96 -13.45 14.01
C ASN A 153 21.54 -12.69 12.81
N LEU A 154 20.87 -12.74 11.67
CA LEU A 154 21.33 -12.10 10.42
C LEU A 154 20.56 -10.83 10.06
N LEU A 155 19.47 -10.50 10.74
CA LEU A 155 18.76 -9.24 10.50
C LEU A 155 19.62 -8.04 10.95
N PRO A 156 20.09 -7.16 10.05
CA PRO A 156 20.95 -6.03 10.40
C PRO A 156 20.25 -5.05 11.34
N GLY A 157 21.04 -4.34 12.14
CA GLY A 157 20.54 -3.30 13.07
C GLY A 157 19.89 -3.83 14.35
N LEU A 158 19.45 -5.10 14.39
CA LEU A 158 18.94 -5.70 15.62
C LEU A 158 20.06 -5.94 16.65
N PRO A 159 19.79 -5.85 17.96
CA PRO A 159 20.81 -5.98 19.01
C PRO A 159 21.67 -7.26 18.90
N LYS A 160 21.03 -8.41 18.64
CA LYS A 160 21.68 -9.72 18.54
C LYS A 160 22.35 -9.96 17.18
N SER A 161 22.20 -9.06 16.21
CA SER A 161 22.66 -9.26 14.83
C SER A 161 24.16 -9.51 14.72
N ARG A 162 24.57 -10.44 13.88
CA ARG A 162 25.96 -10.68 13.43
C ARG A 162 26.38 -9.69 12.34
N ILE A 163 25.42 -9.05 11.68
CA ILE A 163 25.67 -8.00 10.68
C ILE A 163 25.80 -6.66 11.41
N LYS A 164 27.06 -6.28 11.69
CA LYS A 164 27.41 -5.05 12.41
C LYS A 164 27.75 -3.86 11.50
N LYS A 165 27.95 -4.08 10.20
CA LYS A 165 28.26 -3.03 9.22
C LYS A 165 27.83 -3.44 7.81
N PRO A 166 27.66 -2.49 6.86
CA PRO A 166 27.19 -2.80 5.51
C PRO A 166 28.06 -3.82 4.76
N SER A 167 29.37 -3.80 4.98
CA SER A 167 30.30 -4.73 4.33
C SER A 167 30.12 -6.20 4.77
N HIS A 168 29.36 -6.48 5.84
CA HIS A 168 29.05 -7.85 6.25
C HIS A 168 27.86 -8.44 5.49
N VAL A 169 26.99 -7.59 4.91
CA VAL A 169 25.73 -8.01 4.30
C VAL A 169 25.96 -8.98 3.14
N GLU A 170 26.84 -8.64 2.20
CA GLU A 170 27.10 -9.53 1.06
C GLU A 170 27.65 -10.89 1.47
N LYS A 171 28.52 -10.93 2.48
CA LYS A 171 29.14 -12.18 2.93
C LYS A 171 28.16 -13.07 3.71
N LEU A 172 27.32 -12.47 4.56
CA LEU A 172 26.51 -13.21 5.52
C LEU A 172 25.05 -13.39 5.08
N MET A 173 24.49 -12.45 4.31
CA MET A 173 23.08 -12.48 3.89
C MET A 173 22.90 -13.16 2.53
N LYS A 174 23.81 -12.92 1.58
CA LYS A 174 23.68 -13.46 0.21
C LYS A 174 23.49 -14.99 0.14
N PRO A 175 24.19 -15.82 0.95
CA PRO A 175 23.98 -17.27 0.94
C PRO A 175 22.60 -17.71 1.43
N GLU A 176 21.92 -16.86 2.21
CA GLU A 176 20.60 -17.14 2.79
C GLU A 176 19.46 -16.66 1.87
N LEU A 177 19.75 -15.75 0.94
CA LEU A 177 18.77 -15.20 -0.01
C LEU A 177 18.71 -16.06 -1.28
N VAL A 178 18.34 -17.32 -1.09
CA VAL A 178 18.16 -18.32 -2.13
C VAL A 178 16.75 -18.92 -2.09
N GLN A 179 16.26 -19.33 -3.25
CA GLN A 179 15.02 -20.07 -3.42
C GLN A 179 15.22 -21.56 -3.09
N GLU A 180 14.14 -22.32 -2.97
CA GLU A 180 14.20 -23.77 -2.64
C GLU A 180 15.00 -24.59 -3.67
N ASN A 181 15.02 -24.15 -4.92
CA ASN A 181 15.80 -24.77 -6.00
C ASN A 181 17.28 -24.36 -6.02
N GLY A 182 17.73 -23.53 -5.07
CA GLY A 182 19.09 -23.03 -4.97
C GLY A 182 19.39 -21.78 -5.79
N ASP A 183 18.45 -21.29 -6.58
CA ASP A 183 18.64 -20.04 -7.34
C ASP A 183 18.58 -18.82 -6.41
N PRO A 184 19.27 -17.71 -6.75
CA PRO A 184 19.09 -16.45 -6.04
C PRO A 184 17.61 -16.03 -5.96
N VAL A 185 17.20 -15.42 -4.85
CA VAL A 185 15.90 -14.77 -4.81
C VAL A 185 15.84 -13.64 -5.86
N PRO A 186 14.66 -13.36 -6.43
CA PRO A 186 14.46 -12.24 -7.34
C PRO A 186 14.96 -10.93 -6.74
N PHE A 187 15.64 -10.09 -7.55
CA PHE A 187 16.17 -8.78 -7.13
C PHE A 187 17.14 -8.85 -5.96
N LEU A 188 17.92 -9.94 -5.88
CA LEU A 188 18.92 -10.15 -4.84
C LEU A 188 19.78 -8.89 -4.59
N GLN A 189 20.25 -8.22 -5.64
CA GLN A 189 21.09 -7.04 -5.47
C GLN A 189 20.37 -5.88 -4.79
N ASP A 190 19.14 -5.56 -5.19
CA ASP A 190 18.35 -4.50 -4.55
C ASP A 190 18.02 -4.83 -3.09
N ARG A 191 17.70 -6.09 -2.81
CA ARG A 191 17.48 -6.59 -1.44
C ARG A 191 18.71 -6.45 -0.57
N LEU A 192 19.89 -6.81 -1.10
CA LEU A 192 21.15 -6.62 -0.41
C LEU A 192 21.44 -5.12 -0.16
N GLN A 193 21.06 -4.22 -1.06
CA GLN A 193 21.19 -2.76 -0.81
C GLN A 193 20.29 -2.28 0.33
N VAL A 194 19.05 -2.78 0.42
CA VAL A 194 18.17 -2.51 1.57
C VAL A 194 18.83 -2.99 2.86
N PHE A 195 19.31 -4.24 2.92
CA PHE A 195 20.01 -4.75 4.10
C PHE A 195 21.26 -3.93 4.46
N LYS A 196 22.01 -3.44 3.46
CA LYS A 196 23.17 -2.54 3.68
C LYS A 196 22.75 -1.21 4.28
N GLU A 197 21.63 -0.63 3.84
CA GLU A 197 21.09 0.62 4.40
C GLU A 197 20.76 0.47 5.88
N PHE A 198 20.11 -0.63 6.26
CA PHE A 198 19.80 -0.93 7.67
C PHE A 198 21.00 -1.40 8.50
N ALA A 199 22.07 -1.87 7.85
CA ALA A 199 23.34 -2.20 8.51
C ALA A 199 24.25 -0.96 8.69
N ALA A 200 23.87 0.20 8.16
CA ALA A 200 24.65 1.42 8.28
C ALA A 200 24.66 1.94 9.72
N PRO A 201 25.78 2.55 10.18
CA PRO A 201 25.83 3.21 11.49
C PRO A 201 24.71 4.24 11.63
N GLY A 202 24.02 4.27 12.78
CA GLY A 202 22.94 5.22 13.02
C GLY A 202 21.56 4.79 12.50
N ALA A 203 21.42 3.64 11.83
CA ALA A 203 20.13 3.20 11.27
C ALA A 203 19.07 2.98 12.37
N TRP A 204 19.44 2.37 13.50
CA TRP A 204 18.54 2.17 14.64
C TRP A 204 18.08 3.51 15.22
N GLU A 205 19.04 4.40 15.48
CA GLU A 205 18.81 5.71 16.08
C GLU A 205 17.88 6.58 15.22
N LYS A 206 18.00 6.49 13.89
CA LYS A 206 17.08 7.18 12.96
C LYS A 206 15.63 6.72 13.14
N LEU A 207 15.36 5.41 13.16
CA LEU A 207 14.00 4.90 13.34
C LEU A 207 13.47 5.14 14.76
N ALA A 208 14.31 4.97 15.78
CA ALA A 208 13.95 5.28 17.16
C ALA A 208 13.58 6.76 17.31
N THR A 209 14.30 7.69 16.66
CA THR A 209 13.97 9.12 16.67
C THR A 209 12.60 9.39 16.05
N ILE A 210 12.27 8.74 14.92
CA ILE A 210 10.97 8.87 14.27
C ILE A 210 9.85 8.32 15.18
N LEU A 211 10.03 7.13 15.73
CA LEU A 211 9.07 6.51 16.65
C LEU A 211 8.83 7.37 17.89
N ASN A 212 9.90 7.90 18.50
CA ASN A 212 9.81 8.77 19.66
C ASN A 212 9.15 10.12 19.33
N SER A 213 9.31 10.63 18.11
CA SER A 213 8.63 11.84 17.65
C SER A 213 7.13 11.64 17.46
N ALA A 214 6.68 10.42 17.19
CA ALA A 214 5.27 10.06 17.11
C ALA A 214 4.63 9.87 18.50
N ARG A 215 5.43 9.69 19.55
CA ARG A 215 4.95 9.41 20.91
C ARG A 215 4.34 10.66 21.55
N GLN A 216 3.13 10.52 22.07
CA GLN A 216 2.37 11.56 22.75
C GLN A 216 2.64 11.56 24.26
N GLN A 217 2.22 12.63 24.95
CA GLN A 217 2.40 12.77 26.40
C GLN A 217 1.68 11.69 27.22
N ASP A 218 0.54 11.20 26.72
CA ASP A 218 -0.24 10.12 27.35
C ASP A 218 0.34 8.72 27.08
N GLY A 219 1.49 8.64 26.39
CA GLY A 219 2.15 7.39 26.03
C GLY A 219 1.64 6.75 24.74
N SER A 220 0.56 7.26 24.14
CA SER A 220 0.07 6.81 22.83
C SER A 220 1.03 7.21 21.70
N TYR A 221 0.84 6.62 20.52
CA TYR A 221 1.56 7.02 19.31
C TYR A 221 0.60 7.60 18.27
N HIS A 222 1.04 8.67 17.62
CA HIS A 222 0.35 9.29 16.50
C HIS A 222 1.31 9.48 15.34
N PHE A 223 1.07 8.75 14.24
CA PHE A 223 1.85 8.86 13.02
C PHE A 223 1.08 9.68 11.99
N ASP A 224 1.62 10.84 11.64
CA ASP A 224 1.09 11.73 10.62
C ASP A 224 1.86 11.59 9.29
N PHE A 225 1.49 12.42 8.30
CA PHE A 225 2.21 12.47 7.02
C PHE A 225 3.70 12.86 7.16
N LYS A 226 4.06 13.68 8.16
CA LYS A 226 5.46 14.04 8.40
C LYS A 226 6.28 12.80 8.79
N SER A 227 5.71 11.93 9.62
CA SER A 227 6.32 10.66 10.00
C SER A 227 6.65 9.79 8.77
N ILE A 228 5.71 9.69 7.82
CA ILE A 228 5.91 8.98 6.53
C ILE A 228 7.07 9.60 5.74
N TYR A 229 7.11 10.92 5.65
CA TYR A 229 8.17 11.64 4.94
C TYR A 229 9.55 11.46 5.59
N ASP A 230 9.60 11.50 6.93
CA ASP A 230 10.84 11.30 7.69
C ASP A 230 11.38 9.88 7.53
N ILE A 231 10.50 8.86 7.48
CA ILE A 231 10.88 7.47 7.17
C ILE A 231 11.50 7.40 5.77
N ALA A 232 10.85 7.99 4.76
CA ALA A 232 11.32 8.02 3.37
C ALA A 232 12.69 8.69 3.25
N LYS A 233 12.90 9.79 3.98
CA LYS A 233 14.16 10.54 3.99
C LYS A 233 15.28 9.82 4.75
N ALA A 234 14.95 9.12 5.83
CA ALA A 234 15.93 8.41 6.64
C ALA A 234 16.53 7.19 5.92
N PHE A 235 15.73 6.55 5.04
CA PHE A 235 16.07 5.35 4.28
C PHE A 235 15.68 5.51 2.79
N PRO A 236 16.44 6.32 2.04
CA PRO A 236 16.11 6.65 0.66
C PRO A 236 16.06 5.42 -0.28
N ILE A 237 16.86 4.37 -0.04
CA ILE A 237 16.84 3.16 -0.86
C ILE A 237 15.56 2.35 -0.58
N SER A 238 15.24 2.18 0.69
CA SER A 238 14.13 1.33 1.14
C SER A 238 12.76 1.97 0.95
N PHE A 239 12.67 3.28 1.21
CA PHE A 239 11.41 4.00 1.35
C PHE A 239 11.31 5.26 0.49
N GLY A 240 12.43 5.85 0.05
CA GLY A 240 12.44 7.14 -0.65
C GLY A 240 12.26 7.11 -2.17
N ARG A 241 12.37 5.93 -2.82
CA ARG A 241 12.29 5.81 -4.29
C ARG A 241 10.87 5.90 -4.85
N ASP A 242 9.86 5.62 -4.03
CA ASP A 242 8.46 5.59 -4.47
C ASP A 242 7.80 6.96 -4.29
N ALA A 243 7.41 7.59 -5.40
CA ALA A 243 6.77 8.91 -5.41
C ALA A 243 5.46 8.97 -4.59
N PHE A 244 4.76 7.84 -4.42
CA PHE A 244 3.54 7.76 -3.62
C PHE A 244 3.77 7.29 -2.19
N LEU A 245 5.04 7.09 -1.78
CA LEU A 245 5.40 6.80 -0.40
C LEU A 245 4.68 5.56 0.17
N LYS A 246 4.38 4.54 -0.65
CA LYS A 246 3.61 3.34 -0.22
C LYS A 246 4.24 2.66 0.98
N LYS A 247 5.51 2.27 0.87
CA LYS A 247 6.22 1.53 1.91
C LYS A 247 6.37 2.34 3.22
N PRO A 248 6.82 3.61 3.19
CA PRO A 248 6.86 4.41 4.41
C PRO A 248 5.47 4.72 4.98
N ALA A 249 4.40 4.71 4.18
CA ALA A 249 3.01 4.80 4.68
C ALA A 249 2.54 3.49 5.33
N LEU A 250 2.94 2.34 4.77
CA LEU A 250 2.57 1.02 5.26
C LEU A 250 3.17 0.72 6.65
N LEU A 251 4.40 1.15 6.91
CA LEU A 251 5.10 0.86 8.17
C LEU A 251 4.31 1.31 9.43
N PRO A 252 3.89 2.59 9.55
CA PRO A 252 3.02 3.02 10.65
C PRO A 252 1.71 2.24 10.77
N MET A 253 1.11 1.81 9.65
CA MET A 253 -0.13 1.03 9.66
C MET A 253 0.09 -0.37 10.24
N LEU A 254 1.16 -1.04 9.82
CA LEU A 254 1.51 -2.36 10.35
C LEU A 254 1.87 -2.26 11.84
N PHE A 255 2.58 -1.20 12.24
CA PHE A 255 2.88 -0.97 13.66
C PHE A 255 1.62 -0.71 14.47
N ALA A 256 0.69 0.11 13.96
CA ALA A 256 -0.59 0.36 14.61
C ALA A 256 -1.41 -0.92 14.77
N SER A 257 -1.49 -1.74 13.71
CA SER A 257 -2.14 -3.06 13.77
C SER A 257 -1.51 -3.95 14.85
N ASN A 258 -0.19 -4.05 14.89
CA ASN A 258 0.51 -4.91 15.86
C ASN A 258 0.34 -4.42 17.30
N ALA A 259 0.51 -3.11 17.52
CA ALA A 259 0.51 -2.52 18.85
C ALA A 259 -0.90 -2.46 19.45
N ASN A 260 -1.92 -2.09 18.64
CA ASN A 260 -3.30 -1.99 19.11
C ASN A 260 -3.87 -3.34 19.55
N THR A 261 -3.50 -4.45 18.88
CA THR A 261 -3.91 -5.81 19.30
C THR A 261 -3.33 -6.23 20.65
N ARG A 262 -2.36 -5.47 21.19
CA ARG A 262 -1.69 -5.71 22.48
C ARG A 262 -2.02 -4.64 23.53
N GLY A 263 -3.06 -3.84 23.28
CA GLY A 263 -3.55 -2.83 24.23
C GLY A 263 -2.82 -1.50 24.21
N GLU A 264 -1.86 -1.31 23.30
CA GLU A 264 -1.28 0.01 23.04
C GLU A 264 -2.28 0.88 22.27
N LYS A 265 -2.08 2.20 22.34
CA LYS A 265 -2.89 3.16 21.56
C LYS A 265 -2.05 3.78 20.47
N VAL A 266 -2.30 3.39 19.23
CA VAL A 266 -1.62 3.91 18.04
C VAL A 266 -2.64 4.38 17.02
N SER A 267 -2.47 5.62 16.56
CA SER A 267 -3.26 6.23 15.49
C SER A 267 -2.39 6.61 14.29
N VAL A 268 -2.98 6.56 13.10
CA VAL A 268 -2.32 6.92 11.84
C VAL A 268 -3.20 7.92 11.08
N ASP A 269 -2.67 9.11 10.83
CA ASP A 269 -3.26 10.17 10.00
C ASP A 269 -2.30 10.59 8.87
N GLY A 270 -1.88 9.59 8.11
CA GLY A 270 -1.02 9.75 6.94
C GLY A 270 -1.81 9.69 5.64
N ILE A 271 -1.31 8.84 4.74
CA ILE A 271 -1.94 8.45 3.47
C ILE A 271 -2.07 6.93 3.44
N VAL A 272 -2.91 6.38 2.56
CA VAL A 272 -2.95 4.93 2.32
C VAL A 272 -1.66 4.40 1.69
N ALA A 273 -1.38 3.11 1.88
CA ALA A 273 -0.28 2.43 1.22
C ALA A 273 -0.68 2.06 -0.22
N ALA A 274 -0.86 3.09 -1.07
CA ALA A 274 -1.38 2.97 -2.43
C ALA A 274 -0.50 2.07 -3.32
N ASP A 275 -0.87 0.80 -3.38
CA ASP A 275 -0.30 -0.20 -4.28
C ASP A 275 -1.14 -0.36 -5.55
N PHE A 276 -0.98 -1.48 -6.26
CA PHE A 276 -1.78 -1.78 -7.44
C PHE A 276 -3.15 -2.41 -7.13
N TRP A 277 -3.37 -2.92 -5.91
CA TRP A 277 -4.62 -3.58 -5.53
C TRP A 277 -5.69 -2.60 -5.12
N LEU A 278 -5.32 -1.60 -4.32
CA LEU A 278 -6.29 -0.59 -3.86
C LEU A 278 -6.97 0.14 -5.04
N PRO A 279 -6.26 0.55 -6.12
CA PRO A 279 -6.91 1.08 -7.31
C PRO A 279 -7.90 0.10 -7.95
N TRP A 280 -7.59 -1.19 -7.99
CA TRP A 280 -8.52 -2.20 -8.52
C TRP A 280 -9.78 -2.33 -7.67
N THR A 281 -9.65 -2.27 -6.34
CA THR A 281 -10.81 -2.22 -5.43
C THR A 281 -11.63 -0.95 -5.67
N ASP A 282 -10.97 0.20 -5.84
CA ASP A 282 -11.65 1.47 -6.16
C ASP A 282 -12.41 1.38 -7.48
N HIS A 283 -11.85 0.68 -8.47
CA HIS A 283 -12.52 0.42 -9.73
C HIS A 283 -13.76 -0.47 -9.57
N ASN A 284 -13.62 -1.63 -8.92
CA ASN A 284 -14.70 -2.60 -8.76
C ASN A 284 -15.87 -2.08 -7.91
N THR A 285 -15.58 -1.21 -6.94
CA THR A 285 -16.61 -0.57 -6.09
C THR A 285 -17.28 0.62 -6.78
N GLY A 286 -16.79 1.03 -7.95
CA GLY A 286 -17.26 2.16 -8.73
C GLY A 286 -16.76 3.52 -8.24
N MET A 287 -15.89 3.57 -7.22
CA MET A 287 -15.27 4.83 -6.76
C MET A 287 -14.31 5.42 -7.80
N ALA A 288 -13.75 4.57 -8.67
CA ALA A 288 -12.96 4.97 -9.82
C ALA A 288 -13.45 4.29 -11.11
N ARG A 289 -13.38 5.01 -12.23
CA ARG A 289 -13.57 4.44 -13.57
C ARG A 289 -12.25 4.50 -14.32
N PHE A 290 -11.84 3.36 -14.86
CA PHE A 290 -10.64 3.23 -15.68
C PHE A 290 -11.00 3.31 -17.16
N SER A 291 -10.09 3.81 -17.98
CA SER A 291 -10.20 3.75 -19.44
C SER A 291 -10.15 2.29 -19.92
N ASP A 292 -10.85 1.96 -20.99
CA ASP A 292 -10.91 0.60 -21.54
C ASP A 292 -9.52 -0.03 -21.74
N GLY A 293 -8.56 0.72 -22.30
CA GLY A 293 -7.19 0.22 -22.49
C GLY A 293 -6.43 -0.05 -21.19
N LEU A 294 -6.73 0.68 -20.11
CA LEU A 294 -6.16 0.38 -18.79
C LEU A 294 -6.81 -0.87 -18.18
N VAL A 295 -8.13 -1.02 -18.34
CA VAL A 295 -8.83 -2.25 -17.91
C VAL A 295 -8.26 -3.46 -18.66
N GLU A 296 -8.10 -3.36 -19.99
CA GLU A 296 -7.52 -4.42 -20.81
C GLU A 296 -6.09 -4.77 -20.37
N SER A 297 -5.22 -3.78 -20.16
CA SER A 297 -3.86 -4.01 -19.62
C SER A 297 -3.89 -4.73 -18.27
N LEU A 298 -4.81 -4.34 -17.38
CA LEU A 298 -5.01 -4.97 -16.07
C LEU A 298 -5.60 -6.38 -16.18
N GLU A 299 -6.50 -6.66 -17.11
CA GLU A 299 -7.04 -8.01 -17.31
C GLU A 299 -5.98 -8.94 -17.91
N ASN A 300 -5.13 -8.41 -18.80
CA ASN A 300 -4.09 -9.15 -19.53
C ASN A 300 -2.78 -9.31 -18.76
N LYS A 301 -2.66 -8.81 -17.53
CA LYS A 301 -1.43 -8.96 -16.73
C LYS A 301 -0.22 -8.22 -17.30
N GLU A 302 -0.43 -7.13 -18.03
CA GLU A 302 0.64 -6.40 -18.73
C GLU A 302 1.65 -5.68 -17.83
N ILE A 303 2.90 -5.60 -18.28
CA ILE A 303 3.94 -4.75 -17.68
C ILE A 303 3.52 -3.29 -17.70
N MET A 304 3.51 -2.64 -16.53
CA MET A 304 3.37 -1.19 -16.44
C MET A 304 4.38 -0.62 -15.44
N HIS A 305 5.42 0.07 -15.95
CA HIS A 305 6.45 0.78 -15.17
C HIS A 305 5.87 1.64 -14.02
N PRO A 306 6.54 1.84 -12.85
CA PRO A 306 5.99 2.69 -11.79
C PRO A 306 5.75 4.13 -12.24
N ASP A 307 6.54 4.57 -13.23
CA ASP A 307 6.45 5.91 -13.83
C ASP A 307 5.49 5.98 -15.01
N ASP A 308 4.84 4.87 -15.40
CA ASP A 308 3.78 4.89 -16.40
C ASP A 308 2.62 5.78 -15.91
N LEU A 309 2.17 6.71 -16.75
CA LEU A 309 1.11 7.64 -16.42
C LEU A 309 -0.16 6.95 -15.91
N ARG A 310 -0.50 5.77 -16.45
CA ARG A 310 -1.64 4.96 -16.00
C ARG A 310 -1.48 4.55 -14.53
N VAL A 311 -0.28 4.10 -14.17
CA VAL A 311 0.08 3.71 -12.80
C VAL A 311 0.06 4.90 -11.87
N LEU A 312 0.67 6.01 -12.29
CA LEU A 312 0.65 7.26 -11.52
C LEU A 312 -0.78 7.74 -11.27
N GLN A 313 -1.66 7.72 -12.28
CA GLN A 313 -3.06 8.13 -12.14
C GLN A 313 -3.88 7.18 -11.27
N MET A 314 -3.69 5.87 -11.38
CA MET A 314 -4.34 4.89 -10.50
C MET A 314 -3.98 5.14 -9.03
N ARG A 315 -2.69 5.26 -8.73
CA ARG A 315 -2.20 5.44 -7.37
C ARG A 315 -2.61 6.80 -6.79
N ALA A 316 -2.56 7.86 -7.60
CA ALA A 316 -3.06 9.18 -7.20
C ALA A 316 -4.57 9.16 -6.91
N ALA A 317 -5.36 8.49 -7.74
CA ALA A 317 -6.80 8.37 -7.53
C ALA A 317 -7.09 7.66 -6.20
N THR A 318 -6.39 6.55 -5.93
CA THR A 318 -6.55 5.80 -4.69
C THR A 318 -6.20 6.62 -3.45
N VAL A 319 -5.11 7.40 -3.48
CA VAL A 319 -4.78 8.31 -2.36
C VAL A 319 -5.92 9.30 -2.13
N VAL A 320 -6.41 9.96 -3.19
CA VAL A 320 -7.48 10.96 -3.10
C VAL A 320 -8.79 10.35 -2.63
N ILE A 321 -9.18 9.20 -3.19
CA ILE A 321 -10.39 8.47 -2.81
C ILE A 321 -10.31 8.08 -1.33
N SER A 322 -9.21 7.44 -0.90
CA SER A 322 -9.08 6.98 0.48
C SER A 322 -9.07 8.12 1.49
N ASP A 323 -8.37 9.22 1.21
CA ASP A 323 -8.34 10.40 2.09
C ASP A 323 -9.74 11.03 2.20
N LEU A 324 -10.47 11.14 1.09
CA LEU A 324 -11.85 11.64 1.09
C LEU A 324 -12.80 10.69 1.85
N THR A 325 -12.69 9.38 1.64
CA THR A 325 -13.48 8.38 2.37
C THR A 325 -13.22 8.45 3.87
N ALA A 326 -11.96 8.58 4.29
CA ALA A 326 -11.58 8.74 5.70
C ALA A 326 -12.22 10.00 6.30
N GLN A 327 -12.10 11.15 5.62
CA GLN A 327 -12.69 12.42 6.07
C GLN A 327 -14.22 12.37 6.19
N LEU A 328 -14.90 11.75 5.23
CA LEU A 328 -16.36 11.68 5.20
C LEU A 328 -16.94 10.66 6.19
N SER A 329 -16.26 9.52 6.37
CA SER A 329 -16.69 8.46 7.28
C SER A 329 -16.26 8.68 8.73
N GLY A 330 -15.27 9.56 8.97
CA GLY A 330 -14.62 9.75 10.27
C GLY A 330 -13.70 8.58 10.67
N LYS A 331 -13.42 7.65 9.75
CA LYS A 331 -12.53 6.51 10.01
C LYS A 331 -11.06 6.87 9.81
N PRO A 332 -10.15 6.33 10.63
CA PRO A 332 -8.72 6.42 10.40
C PRO A 332 -8.29 5.88 9.02
N ILE A 333 -7.25 6.46 8.44
CA ILE A 333 -6.81 6.11 7.07
C ILE A 333 -6.37 4.64 6.96
N ASN A 334 -5.78 4.08 8.03
CA ASN A 334 -5.38 2.68 8.10
C ASN A 334 -6.59 1.72 8.16
N GLU A 335 -7.72 2.16 8.71
CA GLU A 335 -8.97 1.37 8.61
C GLU A 335 -9.53 1.40 7.19
N ILE A 336 -9.45 2.53 6.49
CA ILE A 336 -9.86 2.60 5.08
C ILE A 336 -8.99 1.67 4.22
N ASP A 337 -7.67 1.66 4.44
CA ASP A 337 -6.74 0.72 3.78
C ASP A 337 -7.14 -0.74 4.04
N ALA A 338 -7.32 -1.09 5.31
CA ALA A 338 -7.75 -2.42 5.76
C ALA A 338 -9.08 -2.86 5.14
N LEU A 339 -10.08 -1.98 5.09
CA LEU A 339 -11.40 -2.28 4.52
C LEU A 339 -11.32 -2.56 3.02
N LYS A 340 -10.48 -1.82 2.28
CA LYS A 340 -10.26 -2.08 0.85
C LYS A 340 -9.53 -3.41 0.60
N TRP A 341 -8.63 -3.80 1.51
CA TRP A 341 -8.01 -5.13 1.52
C TRP A 341 -8.99 -6.23 1.89
N LEU A 342 -9.87 -5.99 2.86
CA LEU A 342 -10.92 -6.91 3.23
C LEU A 342 -11.86 -7.14 2.06
N GLU A 343 -12.29 -6.12 1.33
CA GLU A 343 -13.13 -6.29 0.13
C GLU A 343 -12.50 -7.25 -0.91
N LYS A 344 -11.17 -7.24 -1.03
CA LYS A 344 -10.42 -8.19 -1.85
C LYS A 344 -10.46 -9.62 -1.28
N ILE A 345 -10.31 -9.78 0.04
CA ILE A 345 -10.25 -11.09 0.74
C ILE A 345 -11.65 -11.68 0.93
N SER A 346 -12.64 -10.85 1.27
CA SER A 346 -14.04 -11.16 1.52
C SER A 346 -14.87 -11.27 0.25
N ARG A 347 -14.33 -11.92 -0.78
CA ARG A 347 -15.10 -12.53 -1.88
C ARG A 347 -16.10 -13.61 -1.40
N SER A 348 -16.67 -13.47 -0.20
CA SER A 348 -17.97 -13.98 0.23
C SER A 348 -19.13 -13.04 -0.16
N LEU A 349 -18.88 -11.99 -0.96
CA LEU A 349 -19.88 -11.16 -1.65
C LEU A 349 -20.59 -11.92 -2.80
N GLN A 350 -21.32 -12.97 -2.45
CA GLN A 350 -22.31 -13.62 -3.32
C GLN A 350 -23.31 -12.60 -3.88
N LYS A 351 -23.69 -11.60 -3.07
CA LYS A 351 -24.71 -10.60 -3.41
C LYS A 351 -24.31 -9.66 -4.57
N PHE A 352 -23.07 -9.18 -4.60
CA PHE A 352 -22.57 -8.32 -5.69
C PHE A 352 -22.15 -9.14 -6.92
N GLN A 353 -21.68 -10.37 -6.74
CA GLN A 353 -21.47 -11.28 -7.87
C GLN A 353 -22.79 -11.66 -8.55
N ASP A 354 -23.88 -11.79 -7.82
CA ASP A 354 -25.19 -12.12 -8.39
C ASP A 354 -25.80 -10.92 -9.11
N GLU A 355 -25.63 -9.69 -8.60
CA GLU A 355 -25.99 -8.46 -9.32
C GLU A 355 -25.13 -8.26 -10.59
N THR A 356 -23.83 -8.56 -10.51
CA THR A 356 -22.91 -8.49 -11.66
C THR A 356 -23.15 -9.61 -12.66
N LYS A 357 -23.54 -10.82 -12.21
CA LYS A 357 -23.96 -11.93 -13.09
C LYS A 357 -25.28 -11.61 -13.79
N VAL A 358 -26.22 -10.94 -13.12
CA VAL A 358 -27.46 -10.47 -13.75
C VAL A 358 -27.13 -9.46 -14.85
N ILE A 359 -26.28 -8.47 -14.58
CA ILE A 359 -25.85 -7.48 -15.59
C ILE A 359 -25.05 -8.15 -16.73
N ALA A 360 -24.10 -9.04 -16.42
CA ALA A 360 -23.28 -9.75 -17.41
C ALA A 360 -24.11 -10.71 -18.29
N LYS A 361 -25.14 -11.37 -17.72
CA LYS A 361 -26.10 -12.20 -18.45
C LYS A 361 -27.04 -11.37 -19.32
N THR A 362 -27.40 -10.17 -18.88
CA THR A 362 -28.18 -9.20 -19.66
C THR A 362 -27.36 -8.63 -20.83
N CYS A 363 -26.03 -8.53 -20.67
CA CYS A 363 -25.12 -8.03 -21.69
C CYS A 363 -24.39 -9.12 -22.52
N GLY A 364 -24.72 -10.40 -22.33
CA GLY A 364 -24.15 -11.51 -23.12
C GLY A 364 -22.65 -11.78 -22.93
N LYS A 365 -22.03 -11.33 -21.83
CA LYS A 365 -20.59 -11.54 -21.56
C LYS A 365 -20.36 -12.75 -20.65
N LYS A 366 -19.40 -13.60 -21.03
CA LYS A 366 -18.99 -14.81 -20.28
C LYS A 366 -17.97 -14.43 -19.21
N ILE A 367 -18.27 -14.66 -17.93
CA ILE A 367 -17.30 -14.49 -16.84
C ILE A 367 -16.79 -15.88 -16.41
N THR A 368 -15.47 -16.06 -16.36
CA THR A 368 -14.82 -17.28 -15.84
C THR A 368 -14.34 -17.09 -14.40
N GLN A 369 -14.38 -18.17 -13.61
CA GLN A 369 -14.10 -18.18 -12.17
C GLN A 369 -12.60 -18.28 -11.82
N ASN A 370 -11.71 -18.21 -12.83
CA ASN A 370 -10.26 -18.33 -12.67
C ASN A 370 -9.55 -17.03 -12.21
N HIS A 371 -10.28 -16.04 -11.71
CA HIS A 371 -9.78 -14.70 -11.36
C HIS A 371 -9.34 -14.56 -9.88
N MET A 372 -8.94 -15.66 -9.23
CA MET A 372 -8.51 -15.72 -7.83
C MET A 372 -7.06 -16.17 -7.69
N LEU A 373 -6.16 -15.79 -8.59
CA LEU A 373 -4.74 -15.81 -8.31
C LEU A 373 -4.15 -14.56 -8.90
N VAL A 374 -3.40 -13.85 -8.05
CA VAL A 374 -2.59 -12.69 -8.35
C VAL A 374 -1.40 -13.16 -9.21
N PRO A 375 -1.23 -12.61 -10.41
CA PRO A 375 0.10 -12.28 -10.87
C PRO A 375 0.04 -10.87 -11.46
N THR A 376 0.20 -9.92 -10.57
CA THR A 376 1.36 -9.08 -10.62
C THR A 376 1.91 -8.64 -12.01
N PHE A 377 1.69 -7.37 -12.31
CA PHE A 377 2.14 -6.55 -13.42
C PHE A 377 3.54 -5.96 -13.06
N ASN A 378 4.73 -6.42 -13.47
CA ASN A 378 5.32 -6.51 -14.81
C ASN A 378 5.98 -5.07 -15.06
N PHE A 379 7.32 -4.92 -15.25
CA PHE A 379 8.08 -3.63 -15.33
C PHE A 379 9.16 -3.47 -16.39
#